data_AF-A0A158BRB7-F1
#
_entry.id   AF-A0A158BRB7-F1
#
_cell.length_a   1.000
_cell.length_b   1.000
_cell.length_c   1.000
_cell.angle_alpha   90.00
_cell.angle_beta   90.00
_cell.angle_gamma   90.00
#
_symmetry.space_group_name_H-M   'P 1'
#
loop_
_entity.id
_entity.type
_entity.pdbx_description
1 polymer ?
#
loop_
_entity_poly.entity_id
_entity_poly.type
_entity_poly.pdbx_seq_one_letter_code
_entity_poly.pdbx_strand_id
1 'polypeptide(L)'
;MSGRDFLDQGPCPAIDGVRIGELVGINADDASPLVLYPGQPTGAALVARTVADLRGLHIGRRVALMFEAGDPIRPIIIGCLLGGESWPFDDTPAQVEVDVDGRRLVLTAKEELVLRCGKASITLTRDGYVRIRGTSVSSSASGTHRIIGGSVQIN
;
A
#
# COMPACT_ATOMS: atom_id res chain seq x y z
N MET A 1 53.02 30.48 4.68
CA MET A 1 51.76 30.74 3.96
C MET A 1 51.51 29.56 3.05
N SER A 2 50.53 28.72 3.36
CA SER A 2 50.06 27.68 2.44
C SER A 2 48.54 27.73 2.49
N GLY A 3 48.00 28.52 1.56
CA GLY A 3 46.56 28.63 1.33
C GLY A 3 46.09 27.30 0.78
N ARG A 4 45.18 26.66 1.50
CA ARG A 4 44.47 25.50 1.00
C ARG A 4 43.45 26.00 -0.01
N ASP A 5 43.57 25.49 -1.22
CA ASP A 5 42.60 25.63 -2.29
C ASP A 5 41.22 25.22 -1.78
N PHE A 6 40.40 26.22 -1.49
CA PHE A 6 38.96 26.04 -1.39
C PHE A 6 38.50 25.71 -2.81
N LEU A 7 38.13 24.43 -3.02
CA LEU A 7 37.44 24.00 -4.23
C LEU A 7 36.17 24.84 -4.36
N ASP A 8 36.23 25.81 -5.24
CA ASP A 8 35.14 26.67 -5.67
C ASP A 8 34.14 25.77 -6.41
N GLN A 9 33.21 25.17 -5.65
CA GLN A 9 32.08 24.45 -6.23
C GLN A 9 31.14 25.51 -6.80
N GLY A 10 31.32 25.81 -8.09
CA GLY A 10 30.39 26.64 -8.84
C GLY A 10 28.94 26.17 -8.65
N PRO A 11 27.94 27.07 -8.78
CA PRO A 11 26.55 26.75 -8.50
C PRO A 11 26.13 25.50 -9.27
N CYS A 12 25.63 24.50 -8.53
CA CYS A 12 25.19 23.26 -9.15
C CYS A 12 24.06 23.60 -10.14
N PRO A 13 24.12 23.14 -11.39
CA PRO A 13 23.15 23.51 -12.40
C PRO A 13 21.74 23.12 -11.95
N ALA A 14 20.79 24.03 -12.15
CA ALA A 14 19.39 23.80 -11.83
C ALA A 14 18.86 22.56 -12.58
N ILE A 15 17.94 21.84 -11.93
CA ILE A 15 17.33 20.64 -12.49
C ILE A 15 15.95 20.98 -13.03
N ASP A 16 15.83 21.07 -14.36
CA ASP A 16 14.58 21.40 -15.07
C ASP A 16 13.68 20.18 -15.36
N GLY A 17 13.78 19.12 -14.57
CA GLY A 17 13.01 17.89 -14.82
C GLY A 17 12.98 16.91 -13.65
N VAL A 18 12.44 15.73 -13.92
CA VAL A 18 12.35 14.66 -12.92
C VAL A 18 13.68 13.91 -12.84
N ARG A 19 14.17 13.66 -11.62
CA ARG A 19 15.27 12.70 -11.37
C ARG A 19 14.75 11.46 -10.67
N ILE A 20 15.44 10.35 -10.89
CA ILE A 20 15.16 9.13 -10.13
C ILE A 20 16.18 9.00 -9.01
N GLY A 21 15.68 8.92 -7.79
CA GLY A 21 16.46 8.66 -6.60
C GLY A 21 16.01 7.37 -5.91
N GLU A 22 16.50 7.19 -4.69
CA GLU A 22 16.18 6.11 -3.77
C GLU A 22 15.77 6.71 -2.42
N LEU A 23 14.69 6.21 -1.84
CA LEU A 23 14.31 6.52 -0.47
C LEU A 23 15.18 5.69 0.48
N VAL A 24 16.17 6.30 1.11
CA VAL A 24 17.16 5.59 1.94
C VAL A 24 16.79 5.57 3.42
N GLY A 25 15.81 6.38 3.84
CA GLY A 25 15.34 6.39 5.21
C GLY A 25 14.19 7.35 5.43
N ILE A 26 13.66 7.32 6.64
CA ILE A 26 12.70 8.28 7.17
C ILE A 26 13.25 8.71 8.53
N ASN A 27 13.41 10.00 8.75
CA ASN A 27 13.94 10.53 9.99
C ASN A 27 12.97 10.21 11.15
N ALA A 28 13.49 9.75 12.27
CA ALA A 28 12.67 9.28 13.38
C ALA A 28 11.98 10.43 14.13
N ASP A 29 12.59 11.61 14.12
CA ASP A 29 12.12 12.75 14.91
C ASP A 29 10.97 13.51 14.24
N ASP A 30 11.02 13.69 12.91
CA ASP A 30 10.07 14.53 12.16
C ASP A 30 9.40 13.82 10.98
N ALA A 31 9.62 12.51 10.83
CA ALA A 31 9.12 11.69 9.73
C ALA A 31 9.53 12.18 8.32
N SER A 32 10.56 13.03 8.22
CA SER A 32 11.01 13.54 6.93
C SER A 32 11.74 12.45 6.13
N PRO A 33 11.39 12.25 4.85
CA PRO A 33 12.04 11.25 4.02
C PRO A 33 13.47 11.68 3.65
N LEU A 34 14.38 10.71 3.64
CA LEU A 34 15.78 10.90 3.25
C LEU A 34 16.01 10.23 1.89
N VAL A 35 16.57 10.96 0.94
CA VAL A 35 16.79 10.47 -0.43
C VAL A 35 18.24 10.57 -0.86
N LEU A 36 18.63 9.65 -1.73
CA LEU A 36 19.83 9.76 -2.56
C LEU A 36 19.44 9.77 -4.04
N TYR A 37 20.14 10.52 -4.87
CA TYR A 37 20.00 10.46 -6.32
C TYR A 37 21.33 10.67 -7.06
N PRO A 38 21.50 10.11 -8.27
CA PRO A 38 22.74 10.27 -9.03
C PRO A 38 23.03 11.73 -9.41
N GLY A 39 24.24 12.19 -9.11
CA GLY A 39 24.69 13.56 -9.42
C GLY A 39 24.25 14.62 -8.41
N GLN A 40 23.80 14.21 -7.21
CA GLN A 40 23.52 15.15 -6.13
C GLN A 40 24.78 15.90 -5.67
N PRO A 41 24.67 17.18 -5.26
CA PRO A 41 25.83 18.01 -4.92
C PRO A 41 26.62 17.51 -3.70
N THR A 42 25.93 16.87 -2.77
CA THR A 42 26.49 16.37 -1.51
C THR A 42 26.54 14.85 -1.54
N GLY A 43 27.58 14.21 -0.99
CA GLY A 43 27.61 12.73 -0.89
C GLY A 43 26.66 12.12 0.15
N ALA A 44 25.94 12.95 0.92
CA ALA A 44 25.05 12.55 2.01
C ALA A 44 23.58 12.56 1.59
N ALA A 45 22.74 11.80 2.31
CA ALA A 45 21.30 11.79 2.08
C ALA A 45 20.69 13.18 2.30
N LEU A 46 19.81 13.58 1.38
CA LEU A 46 19.10 14.85 1.45
C LEU A 46 17.73 14.65 2.07
N VAL A 47 17.32 15.59 2.92
CA VAL A 47 15.94 15.64 3.42
C VAL A 47 15.04 16.09 2.28
N ALA A 48 14.05 15.28 1.94
CA ALA A 48 13.07 15.59 0.91
C ALA A 48 11.73 15.99 1.53
N ARG A 49 10.97 16.80 0.80
CA ARG A 49 9.51 16.88 1.02
C ARG A 49 8.84 15.76 0.25
N THR A 50 7.58 15.46 0.57
CA THR A 50 6.83 14.42 -0.15
C THR A 50 5.38 14.84 -0.36
N VAL A 51 4.81 14.47 -1.52
CA VAL A 51 3.36 14.47 -1.77
C VAL A 51 2.76 13.07 -1.73
N ALA A 52 3.60 12.03 -1.61
CA ALA A 52 3.21 10.63 -1.47
C ALA A 52 3.13 10.22 0.02
N ASP A 53 2.20 9.32 0.35
CA ASP A 53 2.13 8.66 1.68
C ASP A 53 3.29 7.65 1.81
N LEU A 54 4.42 8.12 2.32
CA LEU A 54 5.62 7.31 2.52
C LEU A 54 5.59 6.62 3.88
N ARG A 55 5.96 5.34 3.89
CA ARG A 55 5.98 4.46 5.05
C ARG A 55 7.28 3.69 5.06
N GLY A 56 7.64 3.09 6.19
CA GLY A 56 8.88 2.30 6.32
C GLY A 56 9.05 1.21 5.24
N LEU A 57 7.95 0.63 4.75
CA LEU A 57 7.95 -0.37 3.66
C LEU A 57 8.48 0.18 2.32
N HIS A 58 8.52 1.50 2.16
CA HIS A 58 9.01 2.15 0.95
C HIS A 58 10.53 2.41 0.97
N ILE A 59 11.21 2.21 2.10
CA ILE A 59 12.67 2.38 2.20
C ILE A 59 13.37 1.36 1.27
N GLY A 60 14.40 1.82 0.55
CA GLY A 60 15.11 1.09 -0.51
C GLY A 60 14.41 1.14 -1.88
N ARG A 61 13.23 1.76 -2.00
CA ARG A 61 12.54 1.90 -3.29
C ARG A 61 13.05 3.09 -4.09
N ARG A 62 13.02 2.92 -5.41
CA ARG A 62 13.24 4.03 -6.35
C ARG A 62 12.09 5.03 -6.28
N VAL A 63 12.41 6.31 -6.28
CA VAL A 63 11.45 7.42 -6.20
C VAL A 63 11.67 8.42 -7.32
N ALA A 64 10.58 9.02 -7.80
CA ALA A 64 10.63 10.17 -8.69
C ALA A 64 10.73 11.46 -7.87
N LEU A 65 11.73 12.28 -8.21
CA LEU A 65 12.08 13.52 -7.52
C LEU A 65 11.85 14.71 -8.46
N MET A 66 11.13 15.71 -7.97
CA MET A 66 11.17 17.08 -8.48
C MET A 66 12.00 17.95 -7.52
N PHE A 67 12.36 19.15 -7.94
CA PHE A 67 13.22 20.05 -7.19
C PHE A 67 12.56 21.42 -7.07
N GLU A 68 12.47 21.96 -5.85
CA GLU A 68 11.84 23.26 -5.60
C GLU A 68 12.61 24.35 -6.35
N ALA A 69 11.95 25.04 -7.30
CA ALA A 69 12.58 26.01 -8.20
C ALA A 69 13.84 25.48 -8.93
N GLY A 70 13.93 24.16 -9.14
CA GLY A 70 15.08 23.52 -9.77
C GLY A 70 16.30 23.35 -8.85
N ASP A 71 16.21 23.68 -7.56
CA ASP A 71 17.31 23.59 -6.59
C ASP A 71 17.69 22.12 -6.28
N PRO A 72 18.89 21.65 -6.66
CA PRO A 72 19.32 20.26 -6.47
C PRO A 72 19.36 19.80 -5.00
N ILE A 73 19.43 20.72 -4.02
CA ILE A 73 19.44 20.37 -2.60
C ILE A 73 18.05 20.40 -1.96
N ARG A 74 16.98 20.69 -2.73
CA ARG A 74 15.59 20.73 -2.25
C ARG A 74 14.67 19.74 -2.99
N PRO A 75 14.87 18.42 -2.81
CA PRO A 75 14.06 17.42 -3.47
C PRO A 75 12.64 17.33 -2.91
N ILE A 76 11.68 17.03 -3.78
CA ILE A 76 10.29 16.71 -3.48
C ILE A 76 9.98 15.35 -4.12
N ILE A 77 9.63 14.38 -3.29
CA ILE A 77 9.16 13.07 -3.73
C ILE A 77 7.75 13.20 -4.27
N ILE A 78 7.59 12.95 -5.56
CA ILE A 78 6.27 12.96 -6.23
C ILE A 78 5.64 11.57 -6.34
N GLY A 79 6.42 10.51 -6.16
CA GLY A 79 5.93 9.14 -6.12
C GLY A 79 7.03 8.09 -6.05
N CYS A 80 6.66 6.86 -5.66
CA CYS A 80 7.52 5.69 -5.78
C CYS A 80 7.39 5.09 -7.18
N LEU A 81 8.52 4.74 -7.80
CA LEU A 81 8.48 3.93 -9.02
C LEU A 81 8.09 2.50 -8.65
N LEU A 82 7.12 1.96 -9.39
CA LEU A 82 6.78 0.54 -9.30
C LEU A 82 7.91 -0.25 -10.01
N GLY A 83 8.46 -1.24 -9.33
CA GLY A 83 9.33 -2.23 -9.97
C GLY A 83 8.53 -3.02 -11.00
N GLY A 84 9.19 -3.57 -12.03
CA GLY A 84 8.55 -4.33 -13.11
C GLY A 84 7.86 -5.63 -12.70
N GLU A 85 7.62 -5.85 -11.41
CA GLU A 85 6.76 -6.91 -10.90
C GLU A 85 5.34 -6.36 -10.88
N SER A 86 4.51 -6.88 -11.79
CA SER A 86 3.11 -6.56 -12.07
C SER A 86 2.43 -5.56 -11.13
N TRP A 87 1.82 -4.55 -11.74
CA TRP A 87 0.68 -3.85 -11.14
C TRP A 87 -0.28 -4.89 -10.54
N PRO A 88 -0.62 -4.85 -9.24
CA PRO A 88 -1.47 -5.86 -8.60
C PRO A 88 -2.95 -5.72 -9.00
N PHE A 89 -3.26 -4.99 -10.08
CA PHE A 89 -4.62 -4.75 -10.55
C PHE A 89 -5.16 -5.87 -11.46
N ASP A 90 -4.38 -6.92 -11.75
CA ASP A 90 -4.92 -8.13 -12.40
C ASP A 90 -5.79 -8.97 -11.46
N ASP A 91 -5.70 -8.75 -10.14
CA ASP A 91 -6.82 -9.09 -9.27
C ASP A 91 -7.80 -7.93 -9.34
N THR A 92 -8.83 -8.05 -10.20
CA THR A 92 -10.01 -7.19 -10.11
C THR A 92 -10.40 -7.14 -8.63
N PRO A 93 -10.38 -5.96 -7.96
CA PRO A 93 -10.83 -5.88 -6.58
C PRO A 93 -12.23 -6.48 -6.55
N ALA A 94 -12.49 -7.38 -5.61
CA ALA A 94 -13.83 -7.95 -5.42
C ALA A 94 -14.80 -6.77 -5.46
N GLN A 95 -15.65 -6.72 -6.50
CA GLN A 95 -16.60 -5.63 -6.65
C GLN A 95 -17.59 -5.76 -5.51
N VAL A 96 -17.32 -5.04 -4.43
CA VAL A 96 -18.28 -4.84 -3.35
C VAL A 96 -19.17 -3.70 -3.81
N GLU A 97 -20.21 -4.03 -4.59
CA GLU A 97 -21.33 -3.10 -4.80
C GLU A 97 -22.13 -3.04 -3.50
N VAL A 98 -21.74 -2.10 -2.64
CA VAL A 98 -22.51 -1.78 -1.44
C VAL A 98 -23.64 -0.83 -1.84
N ASP A 99 -24.83 -1.36 -2.11
CA ASP A 99 -26.06 -0.58 -2.16
C ASP A 99 -26.49 -0.20 -0.73
N VAL A 100 -25.84 0.82 -0.12
CA VAL A 100 -26.25 1.33 1.19
C VAL A 100 -27.43 2.29 1.03
N ASP A 101 -28.61 1.75 0.77
CA ASP A 101 -29.87 2.46 1.03
C ASP A 101 -30.19 2.53 2.55
N GLY A 102 -29.20 2.25 3.41
CA GLY A 102 -29.34 2.13 4.87
C GLY A 102 -30.16 0.91 5.31
N ARG A 103 -30.56 0.04 4.36
CA ARG A 103 -31.50 -1.07 4.59
C ARG A 103 -30.97 -2.45 4.18
N ARG A 104 -30.03 -2.52 3.23
CA ARG A 104 -29.55 -3.80 2.67
C ARG A 104 -28.06 -3.72 2.33
N LEU A 105 -27.35 -4.84 2.43
CA LEU A 105 -25.99 -5.04 1.93
C LEU A 105 -26.01 -6.27 1.02
N VAL A 106 -25.48 -6.16 -0.20
CA VAL A 106 -25.35 -7.27 -1.15
C VAL A 106 -23.87 -7.48 -1.46
N LEU A 107 -23.40 -8.72 -1.31
CA LEU A 107 -22.02 -9.12 -1.62
C LEU A 107 -22.06 -10.19 -2.71
N THR A 108 -21.33 -9.98 -3.81
CA THR A 108 -21.31 -10.88 -4.97
C THR A 108 -19.89 -11.32 -5.28
N ALA A 109 -19.71 -12.61 -5.59
CA ALA A 109 -18.45 -13.18 -6.04
C ALA A 109 -18.70 -14.22 -7.15
N LYS A 110 -17.77 -14.36 -8.11
CA LYS A 110 -17.91 -15.29 -9.24
C LYS A 110 -17.63 -16.74 -8.86
N GLU A 111 -16.63 -16.98 -8.02
CA GLU A 111 -16.16 -18.33 -7.68
C GLU A 111 -16.35 -18.67 -6.20
N GLU A 112 -15.91 -17.79 -5.29
CA GLU A 112 -15.94 -18.03 -3.85
C GLU A 112 -16.13 -16.72 -3.07
N LEU A 113 -16.91 -16.75 -1.99
CA LEU A 113 -17.06 -15.67 -1.01
C LEU A 113 -16.68 -16.18 0.38
N VAL A 114 -15.67 -15.58 1.01
CA VAL A 114 -15.17 -15.97 2.34
C VAL A 114 -15.25 -14.81 3.34
N LEU A 115 -16.01 -14.98 4.41
CA LEU A 115 -16.01 -14.12 5.59
C LEU A 115 -15.15 -14.76 6.68
N ARG A 116 -13.97 -14.20 7.00
CA ARG A 116 -12.99 -14.83 7.91
C ARG A 116 -12.62 -13.94 9.09
N CYS A 117 -12.56 -14.53 10.28
CA CYS A 117 -12.01 -13.93 11.49
C CYS A 117 -11.18 -14.98 12.26
N GLY A 118 -9.85 -14.90 12.17
CA GLY A 118 -8.95 -15.87 12.79
C GLY A 118 -9.18 -17.31 12.31
N LYS A 119 -9.59 -18.19 13.24
CA LYS A 119 -9.91 -19.61 13.00
C LYS A 119 -11.35 -19.84 12.51
N ALA A 120 -12.20 -18.82 12.51
CA ALA A 120 -13.59 -18.91 12.07
C ALA A 120 -13.74 -18.43 10.62
N SER A 121 -14.58 -19.12 9.86
CA SER A 121 -14.92 -18.72 8.49
C SER A 121 -16.33 -19.15 8.07
N ILE A 122 -16.98 -18.32 7.25
CA ILE A 122 -18.15 -18.68 6.46
C ILE A 122 -17.75 -18.58 4.99
N THR A 123 -17.90 -19.66 4.25
CA THR A 123 -17.51 -19.76 2.83
C THR A 123 -18.72 -20.15 1.98
N LEU A 124 -18.96 -19.43 0.90
CA LEU A 124 -19.93 -19.75 -0.14
C LEU A 124 -19.17 -20.00 -1.45
N THR A 125 -19.50 -21.07 -2.16
CA THR A 125 -18.86 -21.45 -3.43
C THR A 125 -19.83 -21.39 -4.61
N ARG A 126 -19.32 -21.30 -5.83
CA ARG A 126 -20.11 -21.21 -7.08
C ARG A 126 -21.09 -22.38 -7.29
N ASP A 127 -20.79 -23.56 -6.76
CA ASP A 127 -21.66 -24.74 -6.80
C ASP A 127 -22.81 -24.70 -5.76
N GLY A 128 -22.89 -23.64 -4.96
CA GLY A 128 -23.92 -23.43 -3.95
C GLY A 128 -23.62 -24.04 -2.58
N TYR A 129 -22.41 -24.57 -2.36
CA TYR A 129 -22.03 -25.10 -1.05
C TYR A 129 -21.75 -23.98 -0.05
N VAL A 130 -22.31 -24.10 1.16
CA VAL A 130 -22.11 -23.16 2.27
C VAL A 130 -21.41 -23.87 3.41
N ARG A 131 -20.21 -23.40 3.78
CA ARG A 131 -19.39 -23.96 4.85
C ARG A 131 -19.26 -22.99 6.01
N ILE A 132 -19.66 -23.42 7.21
CA ILE A 132 -19.41 -22.70 8.47
C ILE A 132 -18.35 -23.46 9.24
N ARG A 133 -17.25 -22.78 9.59
CA ARG A 133 -16.12 -23.35 10.35
C ARG A 133 -15.80 -22.46 11.55
N GLY A 134 -15.52 -23.09 12.68
CA GLY A 134 -15.09 -22.43 13.91
C GLY A 134 -14.67 -23.45 14.96
N THR A 135 -14.20 -22.97 16.11
CA THR A 135 -13.95 -23.83 17.29
C THR A 135 -15.25 -24.24 17.97
N SER A 136 -16.27 -23.40 17.91
CA SER A 136 -17.64 -23.64 18.34
C SER A 136 -18.59 -22.84 17.45
N VAL A 137 -19.80 -23.36 17.24
CA VAL A 137 -20.87 -22.69 16.46
C VAL A 137 -22.12 -22.66 17.32
N SER A 138 -22.61 -21.45 17.64
CA SER A 138 -23.93 -21.26 18.24
C SER A 138 -24.92 -20.81 17.17
N SER A 139 -26.03 -21.52 17.05
CA SER A 139 -27.14 -21.14 16.17
C SER A 139 -28.43 -21.17 16.96
N SER A 140 -29.06 -20.02 17.10
CA SER A 140 -30.27 -19.83 17.90
C SER A 140 -31.29 -18.98 17.16
N ALA A 141 -32.57 -19.25 17.42
CA ALA A 141 -33.70 -18.48 16.91
C ALA A 141 -34.67 -18.24 18.06
N SER A 142 -35.29 -17.05 18.12
CA SER A 142 -36.37 -16.74 19.07
C SER A 142 -37.69 -17.42 18.70
N GLY A 143 -37.86 -17.76 17.42
CA GLY A 143 -38.96 -18.56 16.90
C GLY A 143 -38.51 -19.96 16.46
N THR A 144 -39.02 -20.43 15.33
CA THR A 144 -38.66 -21.74 14.81
C THR A 144 -37.30 -21.73 14.11
N HIS A 145 -36.40 -22.61 14.53
CA HIS A 145 -35.20 -22.95 13.77
C HIS A 145 -35.51 -24.16 12.86
N ARG A 146 -35.69 -23.92 11.56
CA ARG A 146 -36.09 -24.95 10.59
C ARG A 146 -34.88 -25.43 9.77
N ILE A 147 -34.67 -26.74 9.74
CA ILE A 147 -33.62 -27.41 8.96
C ILE A 147 -34.31 -28.37 7.99
N ILE A 148 -34.03 -28.26 6.69
CA ILE A 148 -34.62 -29.11 5.64
C ILE A 148 -33.50 -29.60 4.71
N GLY A 149 -33.52 -30.88 4.37
CA GLY A 149 -32.64 -31.48 3.38
C GLY A 149 -33.12 -32.89 3.02
N GLY A 150 -32.66 -33.42 1.89
CA GLY A 150 -32.92 -34.83 1.52
C GLY A 150 -32.33 -35.82 2.53
N SER A 151 -31.29 -35.40 3.27
CA SER A 151 -30.75 -36.08 4.44
C SER A 151 -30.17 -35.04 5.40
N VAL A 152 -30.32 -35.26 6.70
CA VAL A 152 -29.69 -34.45 7.76
C VAL A 152 -28.91 -35.40 8.65
N GLN A 153 -27.60 -35.19 8.74
CA GLN A 153 -26.71 -35.97 9.58
C GLN A 153 -26.30 -35.13 10.80
N ILE A 154 -26.55 -35.67 11.99
CA ILE A 154 -26.20 -35.06 13.27
C ILE A 154 -25.37 -36.08 14.04
N ASN A 155 -24.20 -35.67 14.53
CA ASN A 155 -23.29 -36.45 15.36
C ASN A 155 -22.95 -35.62 16.60
#